data_AF-A0A1A8DVK5-F1
#
_entry.id   AF-A0A1A8DVK5-F1
#
_cell.length_a   1.000
_cell.length_b   1.000
_cell.length_c   1.000
_cell.angle_alpha   90.00
_cell.angle_beta   90.00
_cell.angle_gamma   90.00
#
_symmetry.space_group_name_H-M   'P 1'
#
loop_
_entity.id
_entity.type
_entity.pdbx_description
1 polymer ?
#
loop_
_entity_poly.entity_id
_entity_poly.type
_entity_poly.pdbx_seq_one_letter_code
_entity_poly.pdbx_strand_id
1 'polypeptide(L)'
;LFHRALDKRLLVNDDLPDRILQGGLVMKPNLREFKTSGVVFEDGTTEEDIDAVVFCTGYSATIPFLPSALSEGAYGELTLYRKLFPPTLQHPTLAIVGILQAKGPIMPIVEMQARWAVKVFSGLSRLPSKEKMLGVIEAERKSNMQSYP
;
A
#
# COMPACT_ATOMS: atom_id res chain seq x y z
N LEU A 1 -20.80 -10.93 -10.95
CA LEU A 1 -19.73 -10.19 -10.24
C LEU A 1 -18.39 -10.90 -10.48
N PHE A 2 -17.82 -10.75 -11.67
CA PHE A 2 -16.48 -11.28 -11.95
C PHE A 2 -15.48 -10.14 -11.73
N HIS A 3 -14.76 -10.19 -10.62
CA HIS A 3 -13.58 -9.35 -10.44
C HIS A 3 -12.51 -9.85 -11.42
N ARG A 4 -11.83 -8.96 -12.18
CA ARG A 4 -10.72 -9.42 -13.02
C ARG A 4 -9.58 -9.89 -12.11
N ALA A 5 -8.85 -10.90 -12.56
CA ALA A 5 -7.80 -11.59 -11.77
C ALA A 5 -6.66 -10.70 -11.25
N LEU A 6 -6.65 -9.39 -11.53
CA LEU A 6 -5.62 -8.44 -11.10
C LEU A 6 -6.20 -7.14 -10.51
N ASP A 7 -7.51 -7.05 -10.30
CA ASP A 7 -8.14 -5.85 -9.76
C ASP A 7 -7.91 -5.72 -8.25
N LYS A 8 -7.60 -6.82 -7.56
CA LYS A 8 -7.30 -6.83 -6.12
C LYS A 8 -5.85 -7.27 -5.86
N ARG A 9 -5.37 -6.96 -4.65
CA ARG A 9 -4.09 -7.49 -4.18
C ARG A 9 -4.14 -9.01 -4.18
N LEU A 10 -3.21 -9.63 -4.89
CA LEU A 10 -3.12 -11.08 -4.97
C LEU A 10 -2.60 -11.64 -3.64
N LEU A 11 -3.29 -12.66 -3.14
CA LEU A 11 -2.77 -13.56 -2.14
C LEU A 11 -2.10 -14.72 -2.88
N VAL A 12 -0.82 -14.95 -2.61
CA VAL A 12 -0.05 -16.06 -3.17
C VAL A 12 0.30 -16.97 -2.01
N ASN A 13 -0.28 -18.17 -2.00
CA ASN A 13 -0.02 -19.19 -1.00
C ASN A 13 -0.39 -20.55 -1.59
N ASP A 14 0.62 -21.40 -1.81
CA ASP A 14 0.44 -22.72 -2.43
C ASP A 14 -0.21 -23.73 -1.47
N ASP A 15 0.00 -23.58 -0.16
CA ASP A 15 -0.49 -24.51 0.87
C ASP A 15 -1.92 -24.21 1.33
N LEU A 16 -2.39 -22.97 1.15
CA LEU A 16 -3.66 -22.51 1.70
C LEU A 16 -4.86 -23.38 1.25
N PRO A 17 -5.02 -23.75 -0.03
CA PRO A 17 -6.13 -24.62 -0.45
C PRO A 17 -6.11 -25.97 0.26
N ASP A 18 -4.95 -26.62 0.37
CA ASP A 18 -4.80 -27.93 0.98
C ASP A 18 -5.11 -27.89 2.48
N ARG A 19 -4.67 -26.84 3.18
CA ARG A 19 -4.96 -26.65 4.61
C ARG A 19 -6.44 -26.45 4.88
N ILE A 20 -7.16 -25.77 3.99
CA ILE A 20 -8.62 -25.63 4.08
C ILE A 20 -9.30 -26.99 3.87
N LEU A 21 -8.92 -27.72 2.81
CA LEU A 21 -9.54 -29.00 2.46
C LEU A 21 -9.33 -30.08 3.54
N GLN A 22 -8.19 -30.07 4.21
CA GLN A 22 -7.88 -30.99 5.31
C GLN A 22 -8.49 -30.57 6.66
N GLY A 23 -9.14 -29.41 6.75
CA GLY A 23 -9.69 -28.89 8.01
C GLY A 23 -8.63 -28.32 8.96
N GLY A 24 -7.38 -28.17 8.53
CA GLY A 24 -6.31 -27.54 9.30
C GLY A 24 -6.40 -26.01 9.35
N LEU A 25 -7.24 -25.41 8.49
CA LEU A 25 -7.56 -23.98 8.50
C LEU A 25 -9.06 -23.80 8.23
N VAL A 26 -9.73 -23.04 9.09
CA VAL A 26 -11.15 -22.69 8.94
C VAL A 26 -11.28 -21.20 8.62
N MET A 27 -11.89 -20.88 7.49
CA MET A 27 -12.17 -19.51 7.09
C MET A 27 -13.39 -18.98 7.86
N LYS A 28 -13.26 -17.80 8.48
CA LYS A 28 -14.32 -17.11 9.22
C LYS A 28 -14.51 -15.69 8.67
N PRO A 29 -15.70 -15.08 8.82
CA PRO A 29 -15.89 -13.67 8.47
C PRO A 29 -15.14 -12.76 9.46
N ASN A 30 -15.31 -11.45 9.33
CA ASN A 30 -14.66 -10.51 10.23
C ASN A 30 -15.07 -10.75 11.70
N LEU A 31 -14.14 -10.40 12.57
CA LEU A 31 -14.36 -10.40 14.01
C LEU A 31 -15.29 -9.24 14.40
N ARG A 32 -16.32 -9.55 15.20
CA ARG A 32 -17.23 -8.56 15.77
C ARG A 32 -16.78 -8.11 17.16
N GLU A 33 -16.44 -9.05 18.03
CA GLU A 33 -16.07 -8.76 19.42
C GLU A 33 -15.16 -9.83 20.01
N PHE A 34 -14.27 -9.40 20.91
CA PHE A 34 -13.50 -10.29 21.77
C PHE A 34 -14.28 -10.57 23.06
N LYS A 35 -14.24 -11.82 23.52
CA LYS A 35 -14.69 -12.27 24.83
C LYS A 35 -13.49 -12.54 25.74
N THR A 36 -13.74 -12.92 26.98
CA THR A 36 -12.70 -13.26 27.95
C THR A 36 -11.79 -14.41 27.49
N SER A 37 -12.36 -15.44 26.86
CA SER A 37 -11.64 -16.63 26.38
C SER A 37 -11.93 -16.97 24.91
N GLY A 38 -12.56 -16.06 24.16
CA GLY A 38 -13.11 -16.38 22.85
C GLY A 38 -13.40 -15.17 21.99
N VAL A 39 -14.09 -15.40 20.88
CA VAL A 39 -14.39 -14.40 19.85
C VAL A 39 -15.78 -14.63 19.27
N VAL A 40 -16.43 -13.54 18.86
CA VAL A 40 -17.68 -13.61 18.08
C VAL A 40 -17.46 -12.96 16.72
N PHE A 41 -17.91 -13.63 15.67
CA PHE A 41 -17.79 -13.19 14.30
C PHE A 41 -19.06 -12.45 13.84
N GLU A 42 -18.96 -11.73 12.72
CA GLU A 42 -20.07 -10.95 12.16
C GLU A 42 -21.30 -11.80 11.77
N ASP A 43 -21.10 -13.09 11.45
CA ASP A 43 -22.19 -14.03 11.16
C ASP A 43 -22.88 -14.57 12.43
N GLY A 44 -22.46 -14.12 13.61
CA GLY A 44 -22.99 -14.53 14.91
C GLY A 44 -22.37 -15.82 15.45
N THR A 45 -21.49 -16.50 14.69
CA THR A 45 -20.76 -17.67 15.20
C THR A 45 -19.75 -17.25 16.26
N THR A 46 -19.45 -18.17 17.18
CA THR A 46 -18.52 -17.96 18.28
C THR A 46 -17.48 -19.07 18.29
N GLU A 47 -16.23 -18.73 18.61
CA GLU A 47 -15.19 -19.69 18.97
C GLU A 47 -14.71 -19.36 20.39
N GLU A 48 -14.57 -20.37 21.23
CA GLU A 48 -14.12 -20.26 22.61
C GLU A 48 -12.72 -20.90 22.74
N ASP A 49 -12.12 -20.78 23.92
CA ASP A 49 -10.80 -21.31 24.26
C ASP A 49 -9.68 -20.89 23.28
N ILE A 50 -9.67 -19.62 22.89
CA ILE A 50 -8.64 -19.05 22.01
C ILE A 50 -7.35 -18.75 22.79
N ASP A 51 -6.29 -19.50 22.48
CA ASP A 51 -4.99 -19.32 23.14
C ASP A 51 -4.22 -18.07 22.66
N ALA A 52 -4.37 -17.71 21.38
CA ALA A 52 -3.59 -16.64 20.76
C ALA A 52 -4.33 -15.95 19.62
N VAL A 53 -4.06 -14.64 19.47
CA VAL A 53 -4.58 -13.81 18.38
C VAL A 53 -3.40 -13.16 17.67
N VAL A 54 -3.33 -13.31 16.35
CA VAL A 54 -2.27 -12.71 15.53
C VAL A 54 -2.88 -11.70 14.56
N PHE A 55 -2.53 -10.43 14.71
CA PHE A 55 -3.01 -9.36 13.84
C PHE A 55 -2.17 -9.28 12.56
N CYS A 56 -2.69 -9.87 11.48
CA CYS A 56 -2.12 -9.77 10.13
C CYS A 56 -2.70 -8.60 9.32
N THR A 57 -2.95 -7.45 9.96
CA THR A 57 -3.70 -6.30 9.39
C THR A 57 -2.86 -5.34 8.53
N GLY A 58 -1.60 -5.69 8.24
CA GLY A 58 -0.69 -4.92 7.40
C GLY A 58 0.08 -3.84 8.16
N TYR A 59 0.60 -2.87 7.42
CA TYR A 59 1.49 -1.83 7.94
C TYR A 59 1.13 -0.45 7.37
N SER A 60 1.30 0.58 8.21
CA SER A 60 1.26 1.98 7.80
C SER A 60 2.68 2.53 7.74
N ALA A 61 3.07 3.12 6.61
CA ALA A 61 4.38 3.71 6.44
C ALA A 61 4.40 5.15 6.97
N THR A 62 5.30 5.45 7.90
CA THR A 62 5.57 6.81 8.38
C THR A 62 7.06 7.12 8.22
N ILE A 63 7.38 8.39 7.94
CA ILE A 63 8.77 8.86 7.78
C ILE A 63 8.99 10.02 8.76
N PRO A 64 9.23 9.75 10.05
CA PRO A 64 9.13 10.75 11.13
C PRO A 64 10.20 11.84 11.08
N PHE A 65 11.29 11.62 10.33
CA PHE A 65 12.34 12.62 10.14
C PHE A 65 12.03 13.60 9.00
N LEU A 66 10.99 13.35 8.18
CA LEU A 66 10.58 14.29 7.15
C LEU A 66 9.63 15.35 7.73
N PRO A 67 9.74 16.61 7.27
CA PRO A 67 8.78 17.65 7.65
C PRO A 67 7.35 17.24 7.30
N SER A 68 6.41 17.47 8.22
CA SER A 68 4.99 17.16 8.02
C SER A 68 4.39 17.84 6.79
N ALA A 69 4.94 18.98 6.37
CA ALA A 69 4.60 19.70 5.14
C ALA A 69 4.76 18.85 3.85
N LEU A 70 5.54 17.76 3.89
CA LEU A 70 5.68 16.81 2.78
C LEU A 70 4.62 15.71 2.81
N SER A 71 3.94 15.53 3.94
CA SER A 71 2.91 14.51 4.19
C SER A 71 1.49 15.09 4.36
N GLU A 72 1.22 16.29 3.86
CA GLU A 72 -0.10 16.95 3.91
C GLU A 72 -1.12 16.41 2.89
N GLY A 73 -0.98 15.15 2.45
CA GLY A 73 -2.00 14.53 1.61
C GLY A 73 -3.35 14.42 2.34
N ALA A 74 -4.45 14.32 1.57
CA ALA A 74 -5.82 14.24 2.12
C ALA A 74 -6.04 13.12 3.15
N TYR A 75 -5.16 12.12 3.18
CA TYR A 75 -5.18 10.98 4.11
C TYR A 75 -3.91 10.88 4.97
N GLY A 76 -3.14 11.97 5.13
CA GLY A 76 -1.84 11.96 5.81
C GLY A 76 -0.72 11.28 5.02
N GLU A 77 -0.96 11.01 3.74
CA GLU A 77 -0.03 10.37 2.82
C GLU A 77 0.95 11.35 2.18
N LEU A 78 2.13 10.85 1.83
CA LEU A 78 3.11 11.61 1.04
C LEU A 78 2.55 11.91 -0.35
N THR A 79 2.48 13.20 -0.70
CA THR A 79 2.09 13.63 -2.04
C THR A 79 3.32 13.61 -2.94
N LEU A 80 3.46 12.56 -3.75
CA LEU A 80 4.67 12.32 -4.55
C LEU A 80 4.36 12.17 -6.04
N TYR A 81 5.03 12.97 -6.87
CA TYR A 81 5.01 12.80 -8.31
C TYR A 81 5.68 11.47 -8.68
N ARG A 82 4.95 10.61 -9.39
CA ARG A 82 5.38 9.26 -9.77
C ARG A 82 5.89 8.41 -8.60
N LYS A 83 5.32 8.63 -7.40
CA LYS A 83 5.74 7.98 -6.15
C LYS A 83 7.23 8.19 -5.81
N LEU A 84 7.79 9.35 -6.21
CA LEU A 84 9.21 9.63 -6.03
C LEU A 84 9.50 11.04 -5.50
N PHE A 85 9.01 12.08 -6.19
CA PHE A 85 9.43 13.46 -5.90
C PHE A 85 8.32 14.27 -5.21
N PRO A 86 8.60 14.96 -4.11
CA PRO A 86 7.65 15.90 -3.52
C PRO A 86 7.50 17.14 -4.42
N PRO A 87 6.31 17.44 -4.96
CA PRO A 87 6.10 18.56 -5.87
C PRO A 87 6.09 19.93 -5.17
N THR A 88 6.07 19.95 -3.84
CA THR A 88 6.08 21.16 -3.02
C THR A 88 7.47 21.76 -2.87
N LEU A 89 8.54 20.98 -3.12
CA LEU A 89 9.91 21.46 -3.05
C LEU A 89 10.25 22.35 -4.26
N GLN A 90 10.83 23.52 -3.99
CA GLN A 90 11.29 24.44 -5.03
C GLN A 90 12.45 23.86 -5.86
N HIS A 91 13.34 23.10 -5.19
CA HIS A 91 14.45 22.41 -5.83
C HIS A 91 14.25 20.90 -5.73
N PRO A 92 14.48 20.14 -6.81
CA PRO A 92 14.29 18.69 -6.82
C PRO A 92 15.49 17.98 -6.20
N THR A 93 15.70 18.16 -4.88
CA THR A 93 16.86 17.65 -4.14
C THR A 93 16.52 16.49 -3.18
N LEU A 94 15.25 16.08 -3.14
CA LEU A 94 14.77 14.94 -2.35
C LEU A 94 13.97 13.99 -3.24
N ALA A 95 14.26 12.70 -3.13
CA ALA A 95 13.53 11.62 -3.76
C ALA A 95 13.29 10.52 -2.74
N ILE A 96 12.07 10.00 -2.70
CA ILE A 96 11.67 8.90 -1.82
C ILE A 96 11.55 7.65 -2.67
N VAL A 97 12.46 6.70 -2.49
CA VAL A 97 12.54 5.49 -3.32
C VAL A 97 11.87 4.32 -2.58
N GLY A 98 11.09 3.50 -3.30
CA GLY A 98 10.51 2.26 -2.77
C GLY A 98 9.18 2.41 -2.02
N ILE A 99 8.62 3.63 -1.90
CA ILE A 99 7.27 3.84 -1.35
C ILE A 99 6.23 3.63 -2.46
N LEU A 100 6.01 2.37 -2.83
CA LEU A 100 5.02 1.95 -3.82
C LEU A 100 4.57 0.50 -3.60
N GLN A 101 3.40 0.16 -4.16
CA GLN A 101 2.96 -1.23 -4.29
C GLN A 101 3.07 -1.66 -5.74
N ALA A 102 3.78 -2.75 -6.00
CA ALA A 102 4.03 -3.28 -7.32
C ALA A 102 3.18 -4.53 -7.58
N LYS A 103 2.67 -4.67 -8.80
CA LYS A 103 2.18 -5.96 -9.31
C LYS A 103 3.38 -6.73 -9.88
N GLY A 104 4.17 -7.32 -8.99
CA GLY A 104 5.40 -8.04 -9.35
C GLY A 104 6.61 -7.63 -8.49
N PRO A 105 7.84 -7.95 -8.92
CA PRO A 105 9.04 -7.68 -8.14
C PRO A 105 9.28 -6.17 -7.99
N ILE A 106 9.54 -5.74 -6.76
CA ILE A 106 9.79 -4.32 -6.44
C ILE A 106 11.19 -3.87 -6.88
N MET A 107 12.17 -4.78 -6.93
CA MET A 107 13.58 -4.44 -7.16
C MET A 107 13.85 -3.73 -8.50
N PRO A 108 13.32 -4.20 -9.66
CA PRO A 108 13.52 -3.50 -10.92
C PRO A 108 12.89 -2.11 -10.93
N ILE A 109 11.77 -1.92 -10.21
CA ILE A 109 11.10 -0.63 -10.12
C ILE A 109 11.96 0.34 -9.30
N VAL A 110 12.47 -0.11 -8.16
CA VAL A 110 13.34 0.69 -7.29
C VAL A 110 14.66 1.05 -7.99
N GLU A 111 15.23 0.14 -8.79
CA GLU A 111 16.38 0.46 -9.64
C GLU A 111 16.07 1.59 -10.63
N MET A 112 14.95 1.51 -11.35
CA MET A 112 14.53 2.57 -12.28
C MET A 112 14.27 3.90 -11.56
N GLN A 113 13.64 3.85 -10.39
CA GLN A 113 13.41 5.01 -9.54
C GLN A 113 14.74 5.68 -9.14
N ALA A 114 15.73 4.90 -8.69
CA ALA A 114 17.05 5.41 -8.32
C ALA A 114 17.78 6.04 -9.52
N ARG A 115 17.77 5.37 -10.69
CA ARG A 115 18.40 5.89 -11.92
C ARG A 115 17.78 7.22 -12.35
N TRP A 116 16.46 7.36 -12.23
CA TRP A 116 15.79 8.61 -12.57
C TRP A 116 16.07 9.71 -11.54
N ALA A 117 16.06 9.38 -10.24
CA ALA A 117 16.43 10.30 -9.16
C ALA A 117 17.82 10.91 -9.38
N VAL A 118 18.83 10.08 -9.64
CA VAL A 118 20.19 10.54 -9.89
C VAL A 118 20.27 11.46 -11.10
N LYS A 119 19.58 11.14 -12.21
CA LYS A 119 19.56 12.02 -13.40
C LYS A 119 18.93 13.38 -13.10
N VAL A 120 17.92 13.44 -12.24
CA VAL A 120 17.31 14.71 -11.82
C VAL A 120 18.26 15.50 -10.93
N PHE A 121 18.89 14.84 -9.95
CA PHE A 121 19.86 15.48 -9.05
C PHE A 121 21.10 16.01 -9.78
N SER A 122 21.56 15.30 -10.82
CA SER A 122 22.70 15.72 -11.63
C SER A 122 22.33 16.72 -12.74
N GLY A 123 21.06 17.15 -12.83
CA GLY A 123 20.57 18.10 -13.84
C GLY A 123 20.45 17.53 -15.26
N LEU A 124 20.66 16.22 -15.46
CA LEU A 124 20.52 15.54 -16.75
C LEU A 124 19.06 15.29 -17.15
N SER A 125 18.14 15.37 -16.19
CA SER A 125 16.69 15.28 -16.39
C SER A 125 16.01 16.40 -15.61
N ARG A 126 14.92 16.96 -16.16
CA ARG A 126 14.13 18.00 -15.48
C ARG A 126 12.75 17.48 -15.11
N LEU A 127 12.29 17.86 -13.93
CA LEU A 127 10.89 17.63 -13.54
C LEU A 127 9.98 18.62 -14.28
N PRO A 128 8.72 18.25 -14.55
CA PRO A 128 7.74 19.18 -15.10
C PRO A 128 7.33 20.24 -14.05
N SER A 129 6.50 21.20 -14.44
CA SER A 129 5.98 22.21 -13.51
C SER A 129 5.19 21.56 -12.36
N LYS A 130 5.08 22.27 -11.24
CA LYS A 130 4.33 21.84 -10.05
C LYS A 130 2.88 21.48 -10.40
N GLU A 131 2.23 22.31 -11.20
CA GLU A 131 0.84 22.12 -11.62
C GLU A 131 0.68 20.83 -12.42
N LYS A 132 1.61 20.55 -13.33
CA LYS A 132 1.61 19.30 -14.12
C LYS A 132 1.88 18.08 -13.25
N MET A 133 2.80 18.18 -12.28
CA MET A 133 3.04 17.10 -11.31
C MET A 133 1.78 16.79 -10.49
N LEU A 134 1.13 17.82 -9.95
CA LEU A 134 -0.11 17.68 -9.19
C LEU A 134 -1.25 17.10 -10.02
N GLY A 135 -1.38 17.52 -11.29
CA GLY A 135 -2.37 16.95 -12.22
C GLY A 135 -2.17 15.45 -12.46
N VAL A 136 -0.91 15.00 -12.59
CA VAL A 136 -0.60 13.56 -12.72
C VAL A 136 -0.94 12.81 -11.44
N ILE A 137 -0.58 13.35 -10.28
CA ILE A 137 -0.87 12.72 -8.98
C ILE A 137 -2.38 12.52 -8.80
N GLU A 138 -3.17 13.55 -9.13
CA GLU A 138 -4.63 13.47 -9.00
C GLU A 138 -5.25 12.47 -9.98
N ALA A 139 -4.77 12.41 -11.22
CA ALA A 139 -5.20 11.41 -12.18
C ALA A 139 -4.87 9.97 -11.72
N GLU A 140 -3.66 9.76 -11.19
CA GLU A 140 -3.22 8.48 -10.63
C GLU A 140 -4.06 8.09 -9.40
N ARG A 141 -4.38 9.03 -8.50
CA ARG A 141 -5.26 8.79 -7.34
C ARG A 141 -6.66 8.34 -7.77
N LYS A 142 -7.28 9.05 -8.72
CA LYS A 142 -8.61 8.69 -9.25
C LYS A 142 -8.60 7.30 -9.89
N SER A 143 -7.58 6.99 -10.68
CA SER A 143 -7.45 5.67 -11.31
C SER A 143 -7.25 4.55 -10.28
N ASN A 144 -6.46 4.79 -9.23
CA ASN A 144 -6.25 3.81 -8.16
C ASN A 144 -7.53 3.56 -7.35
N MET A 145 -8.28 4.61 -7.02
CA MET A 145 -9.55 4.48 -6.28
C MET A 145 -10.61 3.71 -7.07
N GLN A 146 -10.61 3.82 -8.40
CA GLN A 146 -11.48 3.03 -9.28
C GLN A 146 -11.05 1.56 -9.37
N SER A 147 -9.74 1.31 -9.29
CA SER A 147 -9.17 -0.04 -9.42
C SER A 147 -9.22 -0.83 -8.10
N TYR A 148 -9.21 -0.14 -6.96
CA TYR A 148 -9.24 -0.71 -5.61
C TYR A 148 -10.32 -0.02 -4.77
N PRO A 149 -11.61 -0.32 -5.03
CA PRO A 149 -12.72 0.22 -4.25
C PRO A 149 -12.72 -0.32 -2.81
#